data_AF-A0A097IEC3-F1
#
_entry.id   AF-A0A097IEC3-F1
#
_cell.length_a   1.000
_cell.length_b   1.000
_cell.length_c   1.000
_cell.angle_alpha   90.00
_cell.angle_beta   90.00
_cell.angle_gamma   90.00
#
_symmetry.space_group_name_H-M   'P 1'
#
loop_
_entity.id
_entity.type
_entity.pdbx_description
1 polymer ?
#
loop_
_entity_poly.entity_id
_entity_poly.type
_entity_poly.pdbx_seq_one_letter_code
_entity_poly.pdbx_strand_id
1 'polypeptide(L)'
;MDSQPCRCSAEEVQALLCEYLDSGTSEARSREIREQIAACPECLQRLRNEREVRTIIQTCCQTESAPGYLRERITTQIRISRRG
;
A
#
# COMPACT_ATOMS: atom_id res chain seq x y z
N MET A 1 15.03 -21.98 15.56
CA MET A 1 14.93 -20.51 15.62
C MET A 1 13.50 -20.21 15.96
N ASP A 2 13.22 -20.14 17.25
CA ASP A 2 11.88 -20.00 17.80
C ASP A 2 11.40 -18.57 17.60
N SER A 3 10.53 -18.39 16.60
CA SER A 3 9.73 -17.18 16.45
C SER A 3 8.74 -17.15 17.61
N GLN A 4 9.16 -16.62 18.76
CA GLN A 4 8.24 -16.31 19.84
C GLN A 4 7.23 -15.28 19.31
N PRO A 5 5.93 -15.61 19.22
CA PRO A 5 4.95 -14.71 18.66
C PRO A 5 4.84 -13.46 19.53
N CYS A 6 4.77 -12.30 18.89
CA CYS A 6 4.48 -11.05 19.55
C CYS A 6 3.11 -11.13 20.22
N ARG A 7 2.95 -10.42 21.35
CA ARG A 7 1.69 -10.35 22.09
C ARG A 7 0.73 -9.28 21.54
N CYS A 8 1.05 -8.69 20.39
CA CYS A 8 0.20 -7.72 19.74
C CYS A 8 -1.05 -8.43 19.19
N SER A 9 -2.21 -7.77 19.24
CA SER A 9 -3.41 -8.33 18.61
C SER A 9 -3.19 -8.48 17.12
N ALA A 10 -3.34 -9.69 16.60
CA ALA A 10 -3.11 -9.98 15.20
C ALA A 10 -4.06 -9.18 14.29
N GLU A 11 -5.30 -8.98 14.72
CA GLU A 11 -6.35 -8.26 14.02
C GLU A 11 -6.07 -6.75 13.99
N GLU A 12 -5.68 -6.15 15.12
CA GLU A 12 -5.35 -4.73 15.20
C GLU A 12 -4.12 -4.40 14.35
N VAL A 13 -3.08 -5.23 14.45
CA VAL A 13 -1.87 -5.08 13.62
C VAL A 13 -2.24 -5.20 12.14
N GLN A 14 -3.10 -6.17 11.77
CA GLN A 14 -3.52 -6.31 10.38
C GLN A 14 -4.27 -5.08 9.88
N ALA A 15 -5.18 -4.53 10.69
CA ALA A 15 -5.92 -3.32 10.35
C ALA A 15 -4.97 -2.12 10.14
N LEU A 16 -3.99 -1.95 11.03
CA LEU A 16 -2.96 -0.91 10.91
C LEU A 16 -2.09 -1.09 9.68
N LEU A 17 -1.69 -2.32 9.34
CA LEU A 17 -0.93 -2.61 8.12
C LEU A 17 -1.73 -2.28 6.85
N CYS A 18 -2.99 -2.69 6.81
CA CYS A 18 -3.91 -2.37 5.72
C CYS A 18 -4.06 -0.87 5.55
N GLU A 19 -4.34 -0.14 6.63
CA GLU A 19 -4.44 1.32 6.62
C GLU A 19 -3.13 1.96 6.17
N TYR A 20 -2.00 1.59 6.75
CA TYR A 20 -0.69 2.16 6.42
C TYR A 20 -0.27 1.99 4.96
N LEU A 21 -0.67 0.88 4.33
CA LEU A 21 -0.33 0.60 2.94
C LEU A 21 -1.41 1.05 1.95
N ASP A 22 -2.53 1.61 2.43
CA ASP A 22 -3.57 2.18 1.58
C ASP A 22 -3.12 3.51 0.96
N SER A 23 -3.47 3.72 -0.31
CA SER A 23 -3.10 4.94 -1.04
C SER A 23 -3.82 6.21 -0.53
N GLY A 24 -4.92 6.06 0.19
CA GLY A 24 -5.71 7.16 0.76
C GLY A 24 -5.27 7.59 2.16
N THR A 25 -4.29 6.92 2.76
CA THR A 25 -3.83 7.24 4.11
C THR A 25 -2.98 8.51 4.12
N SER A 26 -3.33 9.43 5.00
CA SER A 26 -2.60 10.70 5.14
C SER A 26 -1.17 10.48 5.63
N GLU A 27 -0.27 11.41 5.32
CA GLU A 27 1.14 11.31 5.75
C GLU A 27 1.27 11.35 7.28
N ALA A 28 0.46 12.17 7.96
CA ALA A 28 0.43 12.25 9.41
C ALA A 28 0.04 10.91 10.03
N ARG A 29 -1.05 10.31 9.53
CA ARG A 29 -1.53 9.01 9.97
C ARG A 29 -0.53 7.89 9.67
N SER A 30 0.07 7.92 8.49
CA SER A 30 1.12 6.99 8.10
C SER A 30 2.31 7.00 9.07
N ARG A 31 2.71 8.19 9.54
CA ARG A 31 3.81 8.33 10.51
C ARG A 31 3.43 7.73 11.86
N GLU A 32 2.23 8.02 12.37
CA GLU A 32 1.73 7.44 13.63
C GLU A 32 1.71 5.92 13.59
N ILE A 33 1.16 5.33 12.52
CA ILE A 33 1.09 3.87 12.38
C ILE A 33 2.50 3.27 12.30
N ARG A 34 3.42 3.93 11.59
CA ARG A 34 4.82 3.49 11.52
C ARG A 34 5.46 3.46 12.90
N GLU A 35 5.27 4.49 13.71
CA GLU A 35 5.80 4.56 15.08
C GLU A 35 5.24 3.43 15.96
N GLN A 36 3.93 3.17 15.86
CA GLN A 36 3.28 2.07 16.58
C GLN A 36 3.84 0.70 16.17
N ILE A 37 3.98 0.44 14.88
CA ILE A 37 4.51 -0.82 14.37
C ILE A 37 5.99 -0.98 14.72
N ALA A 38 6.78 0.10 14.68
CA ALA A 38 8.20 0.09 14.99
C ALA A 38 8.51 -0.30 16.45
N ALA A 39 7.54 -0.17 17.35
CA ALA A 39 7.68 -0.63 18.73
C ALA A 39 7.79 -2.16 18.86
N CYS A 40 7.39 -2.92 17.83
CA CYS A 40 7.46 -4.38 17.81
C CYS A 40 8.24 -4.90 16.58
N PRO A 41 9.39 -5.55 16.76
CA PRO A 41 10.20 -6.10 15.66
C PRO A 41 9.44 -7.09 14.77
N GLU A 42 8.54 -7.90 15.34
CA GLU A 42 7.76 -8.86 14.56
C GLU A 42 6.69 -8.17 13.70
N CYS A 43 5.98 -7.18 14.26
CA CYS A 43 5.03 -6.38 13.48
C CYS A 43 5.73 -5.61 12.35
N LEU A 44 6.94 -5.10 12.62
CA LEU A 44 7.76 -4.48 11.58
C LEU A 44 8.15 -5.47 10.49
N GLN A 45 8.43 -6.73 10.84
CA GLN A 45 8.72 -7.78 9.86
C GLN A 45 7.47 -8.12 9.04
N ARG A 46 6.29 -8.20 9.66
CA ARG A 46 5.01 -8.38 8.94
C ARG A 46 4.79 -7.27 7.91
N LEU A 47 5.05 -6.01 8.28
CA LEU A 47 4.98 -4.88 7.35
C LEU A 47 5.93 -5.02 6.15
N ARG A 48 7.17 -5.47 6.38
CA ARG A 48 8.14 -5.70 5.30
C ARG A 48 7.66 -6.75 4.33
N ASN A 49 7.16 -7.88 4.85
CA ASN A 49 6.61 -8.96 4.05
C ASN A 49 5.42 -8.48 3.21
N GLU A 50 4.47 -7.74 3.79
CA GLU A 50 3.33 -7.21 3.05
C GLU A 50 3.74 -6.24 1.93
N ARG A 51 4.75 -5.40 2.17
CA ARG A 51 5.30 -4.51 1.14
C ARG A 51 5.95 -5.25 -0.01
N GLU A 52 6.69 -6.31 0.30
CA GLU A 52 7.32 -7.16 -0.71
C GLU A 52 6.27 -7.82 -1.60
N VAL A 53 5.24 -8.43 -1.01
CA VAL A 53 4.12 -9.02 -1.74
C VAL A 53 3.42 -7.99 -2.63
N ARG A 54 3.13 -6.79 -2.11
CA ARG A 54 2.51 -5.71 -2.91
C ARG A 54 3.41 -5.25 -4.05
N THR A 55 4.72 -5.18 -3.85
CA THR A 55 5.68 -4.81 -4.90
C THR A 55 5.69 -5.84 -6.02
N ILE A 56 5.65 -7.13 -5.68
CA ILE A 56 5.54 -8.22 -6.65
C ILE A 56 4.25 -8.09 -7.47
N ILE A 57 3.10 -7.93 -6.80
CA ILE A 57 1.80 -7.74 -7.46
C ILE A 57 1.84 -6.52 -8.39
N GLN A 58 2.38 -5.40 -7.90
CA GLN A 58 2.47 -4.18 -8.69
C GLN A 58 3.32 -4.37 -9.94
N THR A 59 4.43 -5.11 -9.84
CA THR A 59 5.29 -5.43 -10.99
C THR A 59 4.55 -6.25 -12.04
N CYS A 60 3.79 -7.27 -11.62
CA CYS A 60 2.98 -8.09 -12.52
C CYS A 60 1.84 -7.29 -13.18
N CYS A 61 1.18 -6.40 -12.45
CA CYS A 61 0.07 -5.61 -12.97
C CYS A 61 0.52 -4.42 -13.82
N GLN A 62 1.74 -3.91 -13.62
CA GLN A 62 2.30 -2.84 -14.47
C GLN A 62 2.66 -3.30 -15.88
N THR A 63 2.88 -4.61 -16.10
CA THR A 63 3.18 -5.16 -17.42
C THR A 63 1.96 -5.25 -18.35
N GLU A 64 0.73 -5.14 -17.82
CA GLU A 64 -0.46 -5.02 -18.64
C GLU A 64 -0.65 -3.54 -19.06
N SER A 65 -0.15 -3.20 -20.24
CA SER A 65 -0.41 -1.90 -20.84
C SER A 65 -1.92 -1.69 -21.00
N ALA A 66 -2.47 -0.67 -20.35
CA ALA A 66 -3.86 -0.27 -20.57
C ALA A 66 -4.13 -0.12 -22.08
N PRO A 67 -5.25 -0.66 -22.61
CA PRO A 67 -5.54 -0.64 -24.03
C PRO A 67 -5.38 0.76 -24.64
N GLY A 68 -4.59 0.88 -25.71
CA GLY A 68 -4.20 2.18 -26.29
C GLY A 68 -5.39 3.11 -26.56
N TYR A 69 -6.50 2.55 -27.02
CA TYR A 69 -7.74 3.28 -27.29
C TYR A 69 -8.33 3.94 -26.03
N LEU A 70 -8.22 3.31 -24.86
CA LEU A 70 -8.70 3.89 -23.60
C LEU A 70 -7.81 5.05 -23.15
N ARG A 71 -6.49 4.91 -23.27
CA ARG A 71 -5.54 5.99 -22.96
C ARG A 71 -5.78 7.21 -23.83
N GLU A 72 -5.99 7.01 -25.13
CA GLU A 72 -6.22 8.10 -26.09
C GLU A 72 -7.54 8.84 -25.82
N ARG A 73 -8.63 8.09 -25.56
CA ARG A 73 -9.93 8.65 -25.20
C ARG A 73 -9.87 9.46 -23.90
N ILE A 74 -9.27 8.90 -22.84
CA ILE A 74 -9.16 9.56 -21.53
C ILE A 74 -8.30 10.83 -21.63
N THR A 75 -7.15 10.75 -22.32
CA THR A 75 -6.26 11.91 -22.51
C THR A 75 -6.96 13.04 -23.25
N THR A 76 -7.76 12.71 -24.27
CA THR A 76 -8.55 13.69 -25.02
C THR A 76 -9.61 14.35 -24.13
N GLN A 77 -10.35 13.57 -23.35
CA GLN A 77 -11.35 14.13 -22.42
C GLN A 77 -10.73 15.05 -21.35
N ILE A 78 -9.59 14.67 -20.75
CA ILE A 78 -8.91 15.50 -19.75
C ILE A 78 -8.41 16.83 -20.35
N ARG A 79 -7.93 16.82 -21.60
CA ARG A 79 -7.50 18.04 -22.30
C ARG A 79 -8.66 19.00 -22.55
N ILE A 80 -9.83 18.47 -22.87
CA ILE A 80 -11.03 19.27 -23.13
C ILE A 80 -11.58 19.85 -21.82
N SER A 81 -11.62 19.08 -20.74
CA SER A 81 -12.19 19.52 -19.46
C SER A 81 -11.35 20.56 -18.72
N ARG A 82 -10.04 20.65 -18.96
CA ARG A 82 -9.15 21.66 -18.33
C ARG A 82 -9.14 23.02 -19.04
N ARG A 83 -9.83 23.14 -20.17
CA ARG A 83 -9.90 24.36 -21.00
C ARG A 83 -11.24 25.08 -20.90
N GLY A 84 -12.18 24.56 -20.11
CA GLY A 84 -13.49 25.14 -19.82
C GLY A 84 -13.52 25.83 -18.45
#